data_AF-M1CNY1-F1
#
_entry.id   AF-M1CNY1-F1
#
_cell.length_a   1.000
_cell.length_b   1.000
_cell.length_c   1.000
_cell.angle_alpha   90.00
_cell.angle_beta   90.00
_cell.angle_gamma   90.00
#
_symmetry.space_group_name_H-M   'P 1'
#
loop_
_entity.id
_entity.type
_entity.pdbx_description
1 polymer ?
#
loop_
_entity_poly.entity_id
_entity_poly.type
_entity_poly.pdbx_seq_one_letter_code
_entity_poly.pdbx_strand_id
1 'polypeptide(L)' 'MALKVLDTAMQVHGGAGLSGDTVLAHLWATARTLRIADGPDEVHLGTIAKMELQRARL' A
#
# COMPACT_ATOMS: atom_id res chain seq x y z
N MET A 1 -5.22 0.51 -1.46
CA MET A 1 -6.16 1.51 -0.92
C MET A 1 -5.46 2.62 -0.13
N ALA A 2 -4.66 2.31 0.91
CA ALA A 2 -4.05 3.33 1.77
C ALA A 2 -3.16 4.35 1.03
N LEU A 3 -2.20 3.90 0.21
CA LEU A 3 -1.30 4.79 -0.54
C LEU A 3 -2.05 5.80 -1.42
N LYS A 4 -3.10 5.36 -2.13
CA LYS A 4 -3.91 6.25 -2.98
C LYS A 4 -4.62 7.35 -2.18
N VAL A 5 -5.10 7.03 -0.98
CA VAL A 5 -5.72 8.02 -0.08
C VAL A 5 -4.68 9.02 0.41
N LEU A 6 -3.52 8.53 0.82
CA LEU A 6 -2.40 9.37 1.25
C LEU A 6 -1.89 10.26 0.12
N ASP A 7 -1.74 9.74 -1.09
CA ASP A 7 -1.38 10.51 -2.29
C ASP A 7 -2.38 11.65 -2.55
N THR A 8 -3.68 11.34 -2.47
CA THR A 8 -4.73 12.35 -2.66
C THR A 8 -4.65 13.43 -1.59
N ALA A 9 -4.43 13.05 -0.33
CA ALA A 9 -4.27 14.00 0.77
C ALA A 9 -3.01 14.87 0.58
N MET A 10 -1.88 14.28 0.22
CA MET A 10 -0.64 15.00 -0.08
C MET A 10 -0.83 16.00 -1.21
N GLN A 11 -1.51 15.60 -2.29
CA GLN A 11 -1.79 16.44 -3.44
C GLN A 11 -2.62 17.67 -3.07
N VAL A 12 -3.64 17.52 -2.21
CA VAL A 12 -4.47 18.64 -1.73
C VAL A 12 -3.66 19.61 -0.83
N HIS A 13 -2.69 19.11 -0.09
CA HIS A 13 -1.82 19.93 0.78
C HIS A 13 -0.65 20.59 0.03
N GLY A 14 -0.45 20.29 -1.26
CA GLY A 14 0.64 20.87 -2.07
C GLY A 14 2.02 20.59 -1.47
N GLY A 15 2.89 21.62 -1.42
CA GLY A 15 4.24 21.49 -0.87
C GLY A 15 4.27 20.99 0.58
N ALA A 16 3.28 21.36 1.40
CA ALA A 16 3.17 20.90 2.77
C ALA A 16 2.93 19.38 2.87
N GLY A 17 2.30 18.78 1.85
CA GLY A 17 2.07 17.34 1.76
C GLY A 17 3.34 16.51 1.54
N LEU A 18 4.39 17.12 1.00
CA LEU A 18 5.71 16.49 0.79
C LEU A 18 6.72 16.85 1.89
N SER A 19 6.42 17.87 2.68
CA SER A 19 7.29 18.40 3.73
C SER A 19 7.21 17.61 5.04
N GLY A 20 8.03 17.99 6.01
CA GLY A 20 7.89 17.55 7.40
C GLY A 20 6.82 18.30 8.21
N ASP A 21 6.16 19.30 7.62
CA ASP A 21 5.15 20.12 8.30
C ASP A 21 3.84 19.35 8.57
N THR A 22 3.63 18.26 7.86
CA THR A 22 2.51 17.34 8.07
C THR A 22 3.01 15.90 8.23
N VAL A 23 2.16 15.02 8.76
CA VAL A 23 2.52 13.60 8.92
C VAL A 23 2.52 12.82 7.59
N LEU A 24 2.03 13.43 6.51
CA LEU A 24 1.58 12.72 5.31
C LEU A 24 2.73 11.99 4.60
N ALA A 25 3.88 12.62 4.43
CA ALA A 25 5.06 12.00 3.82
C ALA A 25 5.55 10.78 4.61
N HIS A 26 5.57 10.87 5.95
CA HIS A 26 5.95 9.76 6.81
C HIS A 26 4.96 8.59 6.75
N LEU A 27 3.66 8.89 6.79
CA LEU A 27 2.62 7.86 6.66
C LEU A 27 2.65 7.20 5.29
N TRP A 28 2.86 7.95 4.21
CA TRP A 28 2.99 7.40 2.87
C TRP A 28 4.18 6.44 2.76
N ALA A 29 5.35 6.86 3.23
CA ALA A 29 6.56 6.04 3.23
C ALA A 29 6.35 4.74 4.03
N THR A 30 5.77 4.85 5.23
CA THR A 30 5.46 3.71 6.09
C THR A 30 4.43 2.77 5.45
N ALA A 31 3.35 3.30 4.87
CA ALA A 31 2.38 2.48 4.15
C ALA A 31 3.00 1.77 2.94
N ARG A 32 4.00 2.39 2.30
CA ARG A 32 4.71 1.80 1.16
C ARG A 32 5.61 0.64 1.58
N THR A 33 6.20 0.66 2.78
CA THR A 33 6.98 -0.48 3.28
C THR A 33 6.11 -1.69 3.59
N LEU A 34 4.86 -1.49 4.02
CA LEU A 34 3.91 -2.58 4.29
C LEU A 34 3.52 -3.39 3.04
N ARG A 35 3.77 -2.87 1.84
CA ARG A 35 3.61 -3.61 0.58
C ARG A 35 4.69 -4.68 0.37
N ILE A 36 5.71 -4.70 1.24
CA ILE A 36 6.88 -5.59 1.20
C ILE A 36 6.98 -6.38 2.50
N ALA A 37 6.61 -5.76 3.63
CA ALA A 37 6.65 -6.37 4.95
C ALA A 37 5.84 -7.67 5.00
N ASP A 38 6.41 -8.72 5.62
CA ASP A 38 5.80 -10.04 5.74
C ASP A 38 5.40 -10.69 4.38
N GLY A 39 6.18 -10.38 3.35
CA GLY A 39 5.99 -10.85 1.98
C GLY A 39 5.50 -9.72 1.07
N PRO A 40 6.09 -9.56 -0.12
CA PRO A 40 5.59 -8.60 -1.09
C PRO A 40 4.19 -9.01 -1.56
N ASP A 41 3.43 -8.05 -2.09
CA ASP A 41 2.04 -8.28 -2.51
C ASP A 41 1.91 -9.48 -3.46
N GLU A 42 2.90 -9.75 -4.31
CA GLU A 42 2.91 -10.87 -5.24
C GLU A 42 2.90 -12.23 -4.53
N VAL A 43 3.54 -12.34 -3.36
CA VAL A 43 3.52 -13.55 -2.54
C VAL A 43 2.14 -13.76 -1.93
N HIS A 44 1.52 -12.68 -1.43
CA HIS A 44 0.15 -12.74 -0.91
C HIS A 44 -0.86 -13.09 -2.02
N LEU A 45 -0.74 -12.46 -3.19
CA LEU A 45 -1.55 -12.77 -4.37
C LEU A 45 -1.35 -14.21 -4.85
N GLY A 46 -0.11 -14.70 -4.85
CA GLY A 46 0.19 -16.10 -5.19
C GLY A 46 -0.45 -17.09 -4.21
N THR A 47 -0.49 -16.74 -2.93
CA THR A 47 -1.18 -17.54 -1.89
C THR A 47 -2.68 -17.57 -2.14
N ILE A 48 -3.30 -16.41 -2.38
CA ILE A 48 -4.72 -16.32 -2.76
C ILE A 48 -5.00 -17.14 -4.02
N ALA A 49 -4.17 -17.01 -5.06
CA ALA A 49 -4.34 -17.74 -6.31
C ALA A 49 -4.34 -19.27 -6.10
N LYS A 50 -3.43 -19.80 -5.26
CA LYS A 50 -3.42 -21.24 -4.90
C LYS A 50 -4.72 -21.66 -4.21
N MET A 51 -5.20 -20.84 -3.27
CA MET A 51 -6.45 -21.12 -2.56
C MET A 51 -7.66 -21.10 -3.51
N GLU A 52 -7.71 -20.14 -4.43
CA GLU A 52 -8.79 -20.03 -5.42
C GLU A 52 -8.77 -21.21 -6.41
N LEU A 53 -7.59 -21.66 -6.88
CA LEU A 53 -7.47 -22.84 -7.74
C LEU A 53 -7.96 -24.11 -7.05
N GLN A 54 -7.56 -24.33 -5.80
CA GLN A 54 -8.04 -25.46 -4.99
C GLN A 54 -9.56 -25.43 -4.80
N ARG A 55 -10.13 -24.25 -4.54
CA ARG A 55 -11.58 -24.06 -4.40
C ARG A 55 -12.32 -24.33 -5.70
N ALA A 56 -11.76 -23.92 -6.83
CA ALA A 56 -12.33 -24.13 -8.16
C ALA A 56 -12.27 -25.60 -8.63
N ARG A 57 -11.49 -26.47 -7.97
CA ARG A 57 -11.23 -27.87 -8.38
C ARG A 57 -10.69 -28.01 -9.81
N LEU A 58 -9.89 -27.05 -10.25
CA LEU A 58 -8.97 -27.22 -11.39
C LEU A 58 -7.72 -27.96 -10.91
#